data_AF-A0A0F3IQI9-F1
#
_entry.id   AF-A0A0F3IQI9-F1
#
_cell.length_a   1.000
_cell.length_b   1.000
_cell.length_c   1.000
_cell.angle_alpha   90.00
_cell.angle_beta   90.00
_cell.angle_gamma   90.00
#
_symmetry.space_group_name_H-M   'P 1'
#
loop_
_entity.id
_entity.type
_entity.pdbx_description
1 polymer ?
#
loop_
_entity_poly.entity_id
_entity_poly.type
_entity_poly.pdbx_seq_one_letter_code
_entity_poly.pdbx_strand_id
1 'polypeptide(L)' 'LGPKKNAPDDTKYERLTAKNGEFYFNLKAGNGQIIGTSETYKSTQGRDNGIESVQKNGPTTDIRDETA' A
#
# COMPACT_ATOMS: atom_id res chain seq x y z
N LEU A 1 -5.98 24.61 -18.06
CA LEU A 1 -6.31 23.27 -17.51
C LEU A 1 -5.10 22.77 -16.75
N GLY A 2 -5.07 22.97 -15.43
CA GLY A 2 -3.91 22.67 -14.59
C GLY A 2 -3.65 21.16 -14.51
N PRO A 3 -2.39 20.74 -14.28
CA PRO A 3 -2.01 19.33 -14.26
C PRO A 3 -2.86 18.62 -13.22
N LYS A 4 -3.58 17.58 -13.65
CA LYS A 4 -4.20 16.62 -12.75
C LYS A 4 -3.08 16.13 -11.84
N LYS A 5 -3.11 16.58 -10.59
CA LYS A 5 -2.34 16.02 -9.50
C LYS A 5 -2.42 14.51 -9.69
N ASN A 6 -1.27 13.91 -9.94
CA ASN A 6 -1.07 12.49 -9.76
C ASN A 6 -1.37 12.24 -8.28
N ALA A 7 -2.65 12.15 -7.93
CA ALA A 7 -3.09 11.67 -6.63
C ALA A 7 -2.36 10.33 -6.52
N PRO A 8 -1.46 10.16 -5.53
CA PRO A 8 -0.66 8.94 -5.44
C PRO A 8 -1.64 7.79 -5.50
N ASP A 9 -1.60 7.02 -6.59
CA ASP A 9 -2.71 6.19 -7.07
C ASP A 9 -3.32 5.38 -5.92
N ASP A 10 -4.34 5.94 -5.27
CA ASP A 10 -5.01 5.30 -4.14
C ASP A 10 -5.68 4.00 -4.62
N THR A 11 -5.98 3.96 -5.93
CA THR A 11 -6.43 2.79 -6.68
C THR A 11 -5.46 1.61 -6.66
N LYS A 12 -4.17 1.82 -6.38
CA LYS A 12 -3.17 0.75 -6.19
C LYS A 12 -3.21 0.16 -4.77
N TYR A 13 -3.82 0.83 -3.79
CA TYR A 13 -3.81 0.41 -2.39
C TYR A 13 -5.22 0.05 -1.92
N GLU A 14 -5.54 -1.24 -1.93
CA GLU A 14 -6.83 -1.73 -1.46
C GLU A 14 -6.83 -1.90 0.05
N ARG A 15 -7.47 -0.98 0.76
CA ARG A 15 -7.64 -1.01 2.22
C ARG A 15 -8.66 -2.08 2.63
N LEU A 16 -8.22 -3.03 3.44
CA LEU A 16 -9.03 -4.16 3.88
C LEU A 16 -9.06 -4.25 5.40
N THR A 17 -10.10 -4.90 5.91
CA THR A 17 -10.24 -5.25 7.33
C THR A 17 -10.39 -6.76 7.42
N ALA A 18 -9.51 -7.38 8.19
CA ALA A 18 -9.53 -8.81 8.46
C ALA A 18 -10.70 -9.16 9.39
N LYS A 19 -11.12 -10.42 9.35
CA LYS A 19 -12.28 -10.90 10.14
C LYS A 19 -12.07 -10.77 11.65
N ASN A 20 -10.83 -10.67 12.11
CA ASN A 20 -10.43 -10.47 13.50
C ASN A 20 -10.42 -8.98 13.91
N GLY A 21 -10.80 -8.06 13.02
CA GLY A 21 -10.82 -6.62 13.28
C GLY A 21 -9.50 -5.90 13.01
N GLU A 22 -8.47 -6.60 12.52
CA GLU A 22 -7.23 -5.95 12.10
C GLU A 22 -7.36 -5.32 10.71
N PHE A 23 -6.54 -4.31 10.42
CA PHE A 23 -6.58 -3.54 9.19
C PHE A 23 -5.33 -3.83 8.37
N TYR A 24 -5.46 -4.02 7.07
CA TYR A 24 -4.31 -4.24 6.19
C TYR A 24 -4.59 -3.62 4.83
N PHE A 25 -3.63 -3.67 3.91
CA PHE A 25 -3.83 -3.22 2.54
C PHE A 25 -3.15 -4.13 1.53
N ASN A 26 -3.75 -4.26 0.35
CA ASN A 26 -3.13 -4.94 -0.78
C ASN A 26 -2.61 -3.92 -1.78
N LEU A 27 -1.41 -4.17 -2.30
CA LEU A 27 -0.81 -3.44 -3.40
C LEU A 27 -1.19 -4.10 -4.72
N LYS A 28 -1.87 -3.36 -5.59
CA LYS A 28 -2.24 -3.76 -6.95
C LYS A 28 -1.28 -3.11 -7.96
N ALA A 29 -0.78 -3.92 -8.88
CA ALA A 29 -0.05 -3.44 -10.05
C ALA A 29 -1.01 -2.79 -11.06
N GLY A 30 -0.46 -2.08 -12.05
CA GLY A 30 -1.24 -1.41 -13.10
C GLY A 30 -2.10 -2.36 -13.95
N ASN A 31 -1.81 -3.67 -13.91
CA ASN A 31 -2.60 -4.73 -14.54
C ASN A 31 -3.74 -5.27 -13.64
N GLY A 32 -3.94 -4.70 -12.44
CA GLY A 32 -4.95 -5.13 -11.47
C GLY A 32 -4.56 -6.34 -10.61
N GLN A 33 -3.37 -6.91 -10.81
CA GLN A 33 -2.88 -8.03 -10.01
C GLN A 33 -2.39 -7.56 -8.64
N ILE A 34 -2.73 -8.29 -7.58
CA ILE A 34 -2.14 -8.08 -6.26
C ILE A 34 -0.68 -8.55 -6.32
N ILE A 35 0.24 -7.61 -6.10
CA ILE A 35 1.70 -7.86 -6.12
C ILE A 35 2.30 -7.82 -4.70
N GLY A 36 1.53 -7.40 -3.72
CA GLY A 36 1.96 -7.38 -2.33
C GLY A 36 0.77 -7.24 -1.39
N THR A 37 0.91 -7.78 -0.20
CA THR A 37 -0.06 -7.67 0.90
C THR A 37 0.69 -7.15 2.11
N SER A 38 0.19 -6.09 2.74
CA SER A 38 0.80 -5.56 3.95
C SER A 38 0.59 -6.49 5.14
N GLU A 39 1.38 -6.29 6.18
CA GLU A 39 1.07 -6.82 7.51
C GLU A 39 -0.27 -6.26 8.02
N THR A 40 -0.83 -6.94 9.03
CA THR A 40 -2.03 -6.50 9.72
C THR A 40 -1.69 -5.47 10.80
N TYR A 41 -2.50 -4.42 10.86
CA TYR A 41 -2.40 -3.33 11.80
C TYR A 41 -3.57 -3.37 12.77
N LYS A 42 -3.30 -3.04 14.04
CA LYS A 42 -4.36 -2.94 15.07
C LYS A 42 -5.27 -1.72 14.90
N SER A 43 -4.89 -0.77 14.06
CA SER A 43 -5.61 0.49 13.87
C SER A 43 -5.55 0.96 12.42
N THR A 44 -6.59 1.68 11.99
CA THR A 44 -6.68 2.28 10.64
C THR A 44 -5.54 3.26 10.38
N GLN A 45 -5.15 4.03 11.40
CA GLN A 45 -3.99 4.94 11.32
C GLN A 45 -2.69 4.19 11.07
N GLY A 46 -2.47 3.01 11.67
CA GLY A 46 -1.30 2.20 11.39
C GLY A 46 -1.23 1.77 9.92
N ARG A 47 -2.37 1.31 9.38
CA ARG A 47 -2.51 0.97 7.96
C ARG A 47 -2.23 2.17 7.07
N ASP A 48 -2.81 3.33 7.38
CA ASP A 48 -2.68 4.53 6.54
C ASP A 48 -1.22 5.04 6.53
N ASN A 49 -0.53 5.02 7.67
CA ASN A 49 0.92 5.29 7.72
C ASN A 49 1.73 4.27 6.92
N GLY A 50 1.33 2.99 6.95
CA GLY A 50 1.93 1.94 6.12
C GLY A 50 1.78 2.22 4.63
N ILE A 51 0.58 2.62 4.20
CA ILE A 51 0.31 3.04 2.81
C ILE A 51 1.16 4.25 2.44
N GLU A 52 1.25 5.27 3.30
CA GLU A 52 2.11 6.44 3.04
C GLU A 52 3.59 6.05 2.91
N SER A 53 4.06 5.11 3.74
CA SER A 53 5.42 4.58 3.65
C SER A 53 5.64 3.85 2.33
N VAL A 54 4.73 2.97 1.92
CA VAL A 54 4.83 2.27 0.64
C VAL A 54 4.63 3.22 -0.55
N GLN A 55 3.83 4.27 -0.43
CA GLN A 55 3.70 5.30 -1.46
C GLN A 55 4.99 6.12 -1.62
N LYS A 56 5.64 6.46 -0.51
CA LYS A 56 6.95 7.15 -0.51
C LYS A 56 8.05 6.27 -1.10
N ASN A 57 8.01 4.96 -0.82
CA ASN A 57 9.01 3.99 -1.27
C ASN A 57 8.64 3.28 -2.60
N GLY A 58 7.43 3.45 -3.11
CA GLY A 58 6.84 2.66 -4.20
C GLY A 58 7.49 2.80 -5.58
N PRO A 59 8.19 3.89 -5.94
CA PRO A 59 9.04 3.92 -7.12
C PRO A 59 10.49 3.52 -6.84
N THR A 60 10.85 3.12 -5.60
CA THR A 60 12.20 2.64 -5.30
C THR A 60 12.31 1.19 -5.77
N THR A 61 13.09 0.99 -6.82
CA THR A 61 13.52 -0.32 -7.35
C THR A 61 14.44 -1.08 -6.38
N ASP A 62 14.73 -0.51 -5.22
CA ASP A 62 15.50 -1.12 -4.13
C ASP A 62 14.56 -1.88 -3.19
N ILE A 63 13.97 -2.98 -3.66
CA ILE A 63 13.52 -4.03 -2.73
C ILE A 63 14.79 -4.68 -2.20
N ARG A 64 15.28 -4.20 -1.05
CA ARG A 64 16.28 -4.95 -0.28
C ARG A 64 15.60 -6.19 0.28
N ASP A 65 15.82 -7.29 -0.42
CA ASP A 65 15.65 -8.65 0.09
C ASP A 65 16.60 -8.81 1.30
N GLU A 66 16.08 -8.58 2.50
CA GLU A 66 16.72 -9.06 3.73
C GLU A 66 16.05 -10.38 4.13
N THR A 67 16.29 -11.41 3.32
CA THR A 67 16.28 -12.79 3.82
C THR A 67 17.65 -13.02 4.46
N ALA A 68 17.75 -12.84 5.77
CA ALA A 68 18.91 -13.25 6.57
C ALA A 68 18.62 -14.57 7.30
#